data_AF-A0A9D5S8D8-F1
#
_entry.id   AF-A0A9D5S8D8-F1
#
_cell.length_a   1.000
_cell.length_b   1.000
_cell.length_c   1.000
_cell.angle_alpha   90.00
_cell.angle_beta   90.00
_cell.angle_gamma   90.00
#
_symmetry.space_group_name_H-M   'P 1'
#
loop_
_entity.id
_entity.type
_entity.pdbx_description
1 polymer ?
#
loop_
_entity_poly.entity_id
_entity_poly.type
_entity_poly.pdbx_seq_one_letter_code
_entity_poly.pdbx_strand_id
1 'polypeptide(L)'
;MYFINPDDYMKVVKLLAKRHTGFTRDEIVEKLGFTSGGTFSKMLDTLVASDFISSYHPFGRNQKEIRYKLTDSFCLFYLRFIDGKKITDESYWQHQQNMPQLNSWRGLAFERVCFSHITMIKKALGVEGVSSTESPWIVKGDEVKTGAQIDMLIIRDDRVVNLCEMKFLSTDYEPNNDDELALRGRIAKLQESLSFKQTIHLTLVTTLGLKHNAHSGIFQKVVTMSELFD
;
A
#
# COMPACT_ATOMS: atom_id res chain seq x y z
N MET A 1 26.79 -3.89 -0.48
CA MET A 1 26.48 -2.53 -1.00
C MET A 1 27.17 -1.51 -0.11
N TYR A 2 27.95 -0.57 -0.66
CA TYR A 2 28.64 0.45 0.12
C TYR A 2 27.86 1.76 0.03
N PHE A 3 27.37 2.26 1.17
CA PHE A 3 26.65 3.55 1.23
C PHE A 3 27.66 4.69 1.41
N ILE A 4 27.80 5.54 0.40
CA ILE A 4 28.59 6.78 0.50
C ILE A 4 27.77 7.79 1.33
N ASN A 5 28.27 8.25 2.47
CA ASN A 5 27.55 9.14 3.41
C ASN A 5 26.29 8.49 4.04
N PRO A 6 26.44 7.47 4.89
CA PRO A 6 25.32 6.70 5.46
C PRO A 6 24.31 7.58 6.23
N ASP A 7 24.74 8.70 6.81
CA ASP A 7 23.85 9.62 7.53
C ASP A 7 22.77 10.23 6.63
N ASP A 8 23.09 10.54 5.37
CA ASP A 8 22.12 11.14 4.45
C ASP A 8 21.10 10.10 3.96
N TYR A 9 21.55 8.86 3.71
CA TYR A 9 20.64 7.74 3.45
C TYR A 9 19.66 7.53 4.61
N MET A 10 20.17 7.58 5.84
CA MET A 10 19.34 7.46 7.05
C MET A 10 18.32 8.60 7.18
N LYS A 11 18.69 9.85 6.83
CA LYS A 11 17.74 10.98 6.80
C LYS A 11 16.60 10.74 5.81
N VAL A 12 16.90 10.23 4.61
CA VAL A 12 15.87 9.87 3.61
C VAL A 12 14.95 8.79 4.15
N VAL A 13 15.50 7.69 4.66
CA VAL A 13 14.73 6.58 5.26
C VAL A 13 13.80 7.07 6.36
N LYS A 14 14.32 7.87 7.31
CA LYS A 14 13.53 8.46 8.41
C LYS A 14 12.45 9.43 7.92
N LEU A 15 12.70 10.19 6.86
CA LEU A 15 11.68 11.05 6.26
C LEU A 15 10.56 10.22 5.62
N LEU A 16 10.93 9.23 4.79
CA LEU A 16 9.97 8.40 4.08
C LEU A 16 9.08 7.60 5.03
N ALA A 17 9.60 7.19 6.20
CA ALA A 17 8.82 6.53 7.25
C ALA A 17 7.64 7.36 7.79
N LYS A 18 7.68 8.70 7.62
CA LYS A 18 6.63 9.60 8.13
C LYS A 18 5.35 9.60 7.31
N ARG A 19 5.37 9.11 6.05
CA ARG A 19 4.21 9.16 5.16
C ARG A 19 4.10 7.89 4.31
N HIS A 20 3.02 7.13 4.53
CA HIS A 20 2.78 5.85 3.85
C HIS A 20 2.77 5.98 2.31
N THR A 21 2.20 7.06 1.81
CA THR A 21 2.09 7.37 0.37
C THR A 21 3.40 7.86 -0.25
N GLY A 22 4.50 7.88 0.51
CA GLY A 22 5.80 8.32 0.03
C GLY A 22 5.86 9.80 -0.31
N PHE A 23 6.98 10.23 -0.89
CA PHE A 23 7.28 11.62 -1.26
C PHE A 23 7.78 11.70 -2.69
N THR A 24 7.48 12.81 -3.37
CA THR A 24 8.14 13.12 -4.63
C THR A 24 9.61 13.46 -4.37
N ARG A 25 10.43 13.38 -5.42
CA ARG A 25 11.83 13.79 -5.35
C ARG A 25 11.97 15.21 -4.79
N ASP A 26 11.16 16.14 -5.29
CA ASP A 26 11.23 17.55 -4.90
C ASP A 26 10.83 17.77 -3.44
N GLU A 27 9.82 17.05 -2.95
CA GLU A 27 9.44 17.10 -1.53
C GLU A 27 10.56 16.58 -0.62
N ILE A 28 11.33 15.57 -1.04
CA ILE A 28 12.45 15.04 -0.25
C ILE A 28 13.60 16.06 -0.21
N VAL A 29 13.94 16.63 -1.36
CA VAL A 29 14.97 17.67 -1.50
C VAL A 29 14.66 18.86 -0.59
N GLU A 30 13.42 19.38 -0.67
CA GLU A 30 12.96 20.52 0.13
C GLU A 30 13.01 20.21 1.63
N LYS A 31 12.47 19.06 2.06
CA LYS A 31 12.36 18.72 3.49
C LYS A 31 13.69 18.39 4.16
N LEU A 32 14.68 17.91 3.41
CA LEU A 32 16.00 17.56 3.94
C LEU A 32 17.07 18.63 3.67
N GLY A 33 16.74 19.67 2.88
CA GLY A 33 17.70 20.69 2.47
C GLY A 33 18.81 20.13 1.58
N PHE A 34 18.52 19.09 0.80
CA PHE A 34 19.48 18.50 -0.13
C PHE A 34 19.56 19.30 -1.42
N THR A 35 20.65 19.13 -2.18
CA THR A 35 20.75 19.69 -3.53
C THR A 35 20.19 18.69 -4.54
N SER A 36 19.24 19.13 -5.38
CA SER A 36 18.78 18.30 -6.49
C SER A 36 19.91 18.13 -7.51
N GLY A 37 20.25 16.90 -7.87
CA GLY A 37 21.29 16.61 -8.85
C GLY A 37 21.58 15.12 -8.98
N GLY A 38 22.58 14.78 -9.79
CA GLY A 38 22.95 13.38 -10.07
C GLY A 38 23.32 12.57 -8.82
N THR A 39 23.97 13.20 -7.83
CA THR A 39 24.31 12.55 -6.55
C THR A 39 23.07 12.10 -5.79
N PHE A 40 22.05 12.95 -5.70
CA PHE A 40 20.80 12.60 -5.03
C PHE A 40 20.00 11.54 -5.82
N SER A 41 20.05 11.55 -7.16
CA SER A 41 19.48 10.46 -7.97
C SER A 41 20.13 9.13 -7.64
N LYS A 42 21.47 9.05 -7.65
CA LYS A 42 22.21 7.84 -7.29
C LYS A 42 21.87 7.33 -5.89
N MET A 43 21.62 8.23 -4.93
CA MET A 43 21.19 7.85 -3.59
C MET A 43 19.82 7.18 -3.59
N LEU A 44 18.83 7.76 -4.28
CA LEU A 44 17.51 7.15 -4.43
C LEU A 44 17.60 5.81 -5.18
N ASP A 45 18.35 5.76 -6.28
CA ASP A 45 18.56 4.53 -7.06
C ASP A 45 19.21 3.43 -6.22
N THR A 46 20.18 3.79 -5.37
CA THR A 46 20.83 2.84 -4.45
C THR A 46 19.85 2.33 -3.40
N LEU A 47 19.01 3.20 -2.82
CA LEU A 47 17.98 2.78 -1.86
C LEU A 47 16.92 1.88 -2.50
N VAL A 48 16.55 2.14 -3.75
CA VAL A 48 15.63 1.29 -4.53
C VAL A 48 16.28 -0.06 -4.82
N ALA A 49 17.50 -0.07 -5.33
CA ALA A 49 18.23 -1.30 -5.65
C ALA A 49 18.59 -2.14 -4.41
N SER A 50 18.50 -1.55 -3.22
CA SER A 50 18.70 -2.23 -1.93
C SER A 50 17.38 -2.66 -1.27
N ASP A 51 16.24 -2.49 -1.95
CA ASP A 51 14.88 -2.76 -1.44
C ASP A 51 14.46 -2.00 -0.17
N PHE A 52 15.24 -1.01 0.26
CA PHE A 52 14.83 -0.12 1.36
C PHE A 52 13.57 0.65 0.98
N ILE A 53 13.53 1.17 -0.25
CA ILE A 53 12.43 2.00 -0.75
C ILE A 53 11.93 1.45 -2.09
N SER A 54 10.69 1.77 -2.42
CA SER A 54 10.13 1.55 -3.75
C SER A 54 9.73 2.89 -4.38
N SER A 55 9.73 2.92 -5.71
CA SER A 55 9.18 4.03 -6.49
C SER A 55 7.93 3.59 -7.23
N TYR A 56 6.91 4.44 -7.30
CA TYR A 56 5.69 4.16 -8.07
C TYR A 56 5.09 5.44 -8.65
N HIS A 57 4.30 5.26 -9.72
CA HIS A 57 3.48 6.33 -10.29
C HIS A 57 2.07 6.26 -9.69
N PRO A 58 1.60 7.31 -9.00
CA PRO A 58 0.23 7.33 -8.50
C PRO A 58 -0.77 7.28 -9.66
N PHE A 59 -1.84 6.51 -9.50
CA PHE A 59 -2.92 6.46 -10.49
C PHE A 59 -3.49 7.86 -10.78
N GLY A 60 -3.83 8.11 -12.06
CA GLY A 60 -4.47 9.35 -12.50
C GLY A 60 -3.61 10.60 -12.41
N ARG A 61 -2.32 10.47 -12.03
CA ARG A 61 -1.34 11.55 -12.07
C ARG A 61 -0.52 11.50 -13.34
N ASN A 62 0.07 12.64 -13.69
CA ASN A 62 1.01 12.72 -14.80
C ASN A 62 2.10 11.65 -14.62
N GLN A 63 2.47 10.94 -15.69
CA GLN A 63 3.54 9.92 -15.66
C GLN A 63 4.88 10.46 -15.12
N LYS A 64 5.06 11.79 -15.06
CA LYS A 64 6.23 12.43 -14.47
C LYS A 64 6.22 12.48 -12.93
N GLU A 65 5.09 12.30 -12.26
CA GLU A 65 5.02 12.32 -10.79
C GLU A 65 5.40 10.94 -10.21
N ILE A 66 6.68 10.72 -9.94
CA ILE A 66 7.19 9.54 -9.22
C ILE A 66 7.16 9.81 -7.72
N ARG A 67 6.66 8.85 -6.95
CA ARG A 67 6.75 8.85 -5.48
C ARG A 67 7.66 7.75 -5.00
N TYR A 68 8.50 8.08 -4.01
CA TYR A 68 9.37 7.16 -3.30
C TYR A 68 8.80 6.89 -1.92
N LYS A 69 8.65 5.62 -1.53
CA LYS A 69 8.13 5.22 -0.21
C LYS A 69 9.04 4.18 0.45
N LEU A 70 9.16 4.25 1.77
CA LEU A 70 9.87 3.23 2.55
C LEU A 70 9.07 1.92 2.50
N THR A 71 9.73 0.84 2.09
CA THR A 71 9.12 -0.50 1.97
C THR A 71 9.81 -1.57 2.80
N ASP A 72 11.05 -1.34 3.25
CA ASP A 72 11.72 -2.28 4.15
C ASP A 72 10.95 -2.46 5.46
N SER A 73 10.53 -3.70 5.70
CA SER A 73 9.67 -4.06 6.83
C SER A 73 10.36 -3.89 8.16
N PHE A 74 11.68 -4.15 8.23
CA PHE A 74 12.44 -3.99 9.46
C PHE A 74 12.57 -2.52 9.84
N CYS A 75 12.97 -1.65 8.91
CA CYS A 75 13.07 -0.21 9.14
C CYS A 75 11.74 0.41 9.56
N LEU A 76 10.63 0.02 8.90
CA LEU A 76 9.29 0.47 9.29
C LEU A 76 8.91 0.04 10.70
N PHE A 77 9.19 -1.20 11.07
CA PHE A 77 8.96 -1.70 12.42
C PHE A 77 9.83 -0.97 13.45
N TYR A 78 11.13 -0.91 13.21
CA TYR A 78 12.12 -0.29 14.08
C TYR A 78 11.77 1.18 14.34
N LEU A 79 11.57 1.98 13.30
CA LEU A 79 11.26 3.41 13.43
C LEU A 79 9.91 3.68 14.12
N ARG A 80 8.97 2.74 14.04
CA ARG A 80 7.64 2.88 14.63
C ARG A 80 7.60 2.45 16.10
N PHE A 81 8.32 1.39 16.46
CA PHE A 81 8.17 0.74 17.75
C PHE A 81 9.42 0.67 18.61
N ILE A 82 10.61 0.80 18.04
CA ILE A 82 11.88 0.69 18.77
C ILE A 82 12.55 2.05 18.92
N ASP A 83 12.64 2.84 17.84
CA ASP A 83 13.39 4.10 17.81
C ASP A 83 12.88 5.07 18.88
N GLY A 84 13.80 5.50 19.76
CA GLY A 84 13.50 6.40 20.87
C GLY A 84 12.65 5.82 22.01
N LYS A 85 12.26 4.54 21.97
CA LYS A 85 11.47 3.91 23.04
C LYS A 85 12.37 3.13 24.00
N LYS A 86 12.17 3.32 25.29
CA LYS A 86 12.77 2.49 26.35
C LYS A 86 11.81 1.36 26.69
N ILE A 87 12.02 0.19 26.10
CA ILE A 87 11.28 -1.02 26.44
C ILE A 87 12.06 -1.74 27.53
N THR A 88 11.50 -1.76 28.75
CA THR A 88 12.12 -2.41 29.93
C THR A 88 11.44 -3.72 30.32
N ASP A 89 10.24 -3.97 29.80
CA ASP A 89 9.50 -5.22 29.99
C ASP A 89 10.00 -6.27 28.98
N GLU A 90 10.57 -7.37 29.49
CA GLU A 90 11.05 -8.49 28.65
C GLU A 90 9.91 -9.15 27.86
N SER A 91 8.68 -9.09 28.39
CA SER A 91 7.48 -9.65 27.77
C SER A 91 6.62 -8.61 27.05
N TYR A 92 7.17 -7.41 26.79
CA TYR A 92 6.44 -6.27 26.20
C TYR A 92 5.60 -6.68 24.99
N TRP A 93 6.18 -7.43 24.06
CA TRP A 93 5.49 -7.82 22.82
C TRP A 93 4.33 -8.80 23.03
N GLN A 94 4.42 -9.66 24.04
CA GLN A 94 3.37 -10.61 24.40
C GLN A 94 2.19 -9.86 25.05
N HIS A 95 2.49 -8.90 25.92
CA HIS A 95 1.47 -8.08 26.58
C HIS A 95 0.75 -7.12 25.64
N GLN A 96 1.40 -6.72 24.54
CA GLN A 96 0.93 -5.64 23.66
C GLN A 96 0.35 -6.13 22.33
N GLN A 97 -0.02 -7.40 22.24
CA GLN A 97 -0.53 -8.02 21.00
C GLN A 97 -1.79 -7.36 20.42
N ASN A 98 -2.61 -6.72 21.28
CA ASN A 98 -3.88 -6.08 20.90
C ASN A 98 -3.80 -4.56 20.81
N MET A 99 -2.58 -3.97 20.85
CA MET A 99 -2.42 -2.52 20.71
C MET A 99 -3.02 -2.03 19.37
N PRO A 100 -3.87 -0.98 19.37
CA PRO A 100 -4.40 -0.41 18.13
C PRO A 100 -3.32 0.00 17.12
N GLN A 101 -2.19 0.54 17.62
CA GLN A 101 -1.05 0.89 16.78
C GLN A 101 -0.42 -0.32 16.08
N LEU A 102 -0.38 -1.48 16.76
CA LEU A 102 0.14 -2.72 16.21
C LEU A 102 -0.82 -3.30 15.17
N ASN A 103 -2.13 -3.26 15.42
CA ASN A 103 -3.14 -3.69 14.46
C ASN A 103 -3.12 -2.84 13.18
N SER A 104 -3.03 -1.52 13.31
CA SER A 104 -2.85 -0.62 12.16
C SER A 104 -1.56 -0.93 11.39
N TRP A 105 -0.45 -1.20 12.09
CA TRP A 105 0.80 -1.58 11.43
C TRP A 105 0.70 -2.94 10.71
N ARG A 106 0.03 -3.93 11.29
CA ARG A 106 -0.20 -5.24 10.66
C ARG A 106 -1.00 -5.10 9.36
N GLY A 107 -2.04 -4.26 9.33
CA GLY A 107 -2.78 -3.95 8.10
C GLY A 107 -1.87 -3.38 7.00
N LEU A 108 -1.09 -2.34 7.32
CA LEU A 108 -0.14 -1.74 6.37
C LEU A 108 0.97 -2.73 5.95
N ALA A 109 1.42 -3.60 6.86
CA ALA A 109 2.41 -4.64 6.55
C ALA A 109 1.80 -5.66 5.58
N PHE A 110 0.55 -6.05 5.78
CA PHE A 110 -0.16 -6.95 4.89
C PHE A 110 -0.38 -6.36 3.50
N GLU A 111 -0.74 -5.07 3.39
CA GLU A 111 -0.78 -4.38 2.10
C GLU A 111 0.54 -4.52 1.33
N ARG A 112 1.69 -4.31 2.01
CA ARG A 112 3.01 -4.46 1.38
C ARG A 112 3.28 -5.89 0.92
N VAL A 113 2.93 -6.89 1.75
CA VAL A 113 3.02 -8.30 1.37
C VAL A 113 2.20 -8.56 0.11
N CYS A 114 0.99 -8.02 0.02
CA CYS A 114 0.14 -8.15 -1.18
C CYS A 114 0.80 -7.54 -2.42
N PHE A 115 1.37 -6.34 -2.32
CA PHE A 115 2.13 -5.72 -3.42
C PHE A 115 3.33 -6.57 -3.85
N SER A 116 4.08 -7.14 -2.90
CA SER A 116 5.22 -8.02 -3.21
C SER A 116 4.82 -9.35 -3.85
N HIS A 117 3.59 -9.82 -3.61
CA HIS A 117 3.04 -11.06 -4.16
C HIS A 117 2.02 -10.81 -5.27
N ILE A 118 2.15 -9.70 -5.99
CA ILE A 118 1.20 -9.31 -7.04
C ILE A 118 1.04 -10.38 -8.12
N THR A 119 2.12 -11.09 -8.47
CA THR A 119 2.09 -12.21 -9.41
C THR A 119 1.14 -13.32 -8.93
N MET A 120 1.17 -13.65 -7.64
CA MET A 120 0.31 -14.69 -7.06
C MET A 120 -1.13 -14.23 -6.93
N ILE A 121 -1.36 -12.95 -6.59
CA ILE A 121 -2.71 -12.35 -6.65
C ILE A 121 -3.27 -12.46 -8.08
N LYS A 122 -2.49 -12.14 -9.11
CA LYS A 122 -2.94 -12.26 -10.51
C LYS A 122 -3.21 -13.71 -10.91
N LYS A 123 -2.40 -14.66 -10.45
CA LYS A 123 -2.62 -16.11 -10.66
C LYS A 123 -3.93 -16.57 -10.01
N ALA A 124 -4.17 -16.24 -8.74
CA ALA A 124 -5.40 -16.55 -8.01
C ALA A 124 -6.65 -15.94 -8.68
N LEU A 125 -6.52 -14.74 -9.25
CA LEU A 125 -7.58 -14.08 -10.01
C LEU A 125 -7.80 -14.68 -11.42
N GLY A 126 -6.89 -15.55 -11.91
CA GLY A 126 -6.93 -16.12 -13.25
C GLY A 126 -6.52 -15.13 -14.35
N VAL A 127 -5.67 -14.16 -14.02
CA VAL A 127 -5.29 -13.02 -14.90
C VAL A 127 -3.77 -12.86 -15.06
N GLU A 128 -2.98 -13.89 -14.74
CA GLU A 128 -1.52 -13.84 -14.87
C GLU A 128 -1.05 -13.48 -16.29
N GLY A 129 -1.76 -13.97 -17.31
CA GLY A 129 -1.46 -13.72 -18.72
C GLY A 129 -1.99 -12.37 -19.24
N VAL A 130 -2.71 -11.61 -18.42
CA VAL A 130 -3.25 -10.30 -18.81
C VAL A 130 -2.25 -9.22 -18.41
N SER A 131 -1.85 -8.40 -19.39
CA SER A 131 -1.05 -7.20 -19.16
C SER A 131 -1.81 -6.24 -18.24
N SER A 132 -1.14 -5.74 -17.21
CA SER A 132 -1.74 -4.86 -16.21
C SER A 132 -0.73 -3.91 -15.59
N THR A 133 -1.24 -2.87 -14.94
CA THR A 133 -0.47 -1.97 -14.10
C THR A 133 -1.08 -1.93 -12.70
N GLU A 134 -0.21 -1.91 -11.69
CA GLU A 134 -0.62 -1.99 -10.29
C GLU A 134 -0.18 -0.76 -9.51
N SER A 135 -1.12 -0.15 -8.80
CA SER A 135 -0.85 1.05 -8.02
C SER A 135 -1.85 1.23 -6.90
N PRO A 136 -1.46 1.86 -5.78
CA PRO A 136 -2.42 2.33 -4.81
C PRO A 136 -3.24 3.49 -5.41
N TRP A 137 -4.49 3.63 -4.98
CA TRP A 137 -5.37 4.67 -5.48
C TRP A 137 -5.84 5.59 -4.36
N ILE A 138 -5.60 6.89 -4.53
CA ILE A 138 -5.94 7.90 -3.54
C ILE A 138 -6.50 9.12 -4.25
N VAL A 139 -7.73 9.46 -3.92
CA VAL A 139 -8.37 10.73 -4.24
C VAL A 139 -8.36 11.57 -2.98
N LYS A 140 -7.62 12.68 -3.00
CA LYS A 140 -7.67 13.65 -1.90
C LYS A 140 -9.07 14.27 -1.87
N GLY A 141 -9.65 14.30 -0.68
CA GLY A 141 -10.84 15.10 -0.45
C GLY A 141 -10.49 16.58 -0.39
N ASP A 142 -11.50 17.41 -0.56
CA ASP A 142 -11.48 18.85 -0.30
C ASP A 142 -12.69 19.22 0.59
N GLU A 143 -12.96 20.52 0.76
CA GLU A 143 -14.08 21.00 1.58
C GLU A 143 -15.45 20.55 1.06
N VAL A 144 -15.55 20.15 -0.21
CA VAL A 144 -16.80 19.81 -0.91
C VAL A 144 -16.90 18.31 -1.18
N LYS A 145 -15.79 17.65 -1.55
CA LYS A 145 -15.73 16.24 -1.92
C LYS A 145 -14.98 15.44 -0.88
N THR A 146 -15.62 14.40 -0.35
CA THR A 146 -14.94 13.42 0.51
C THR A 146 -13.84 12.72 -0.27
N GLY A 147 -12.68 12.50 0.36
CA GLY A 147 -11.61 11.69 -0.23
C GLY A 147 -12.01 10.23 -0.42
N ALA A 148 -11.15 9.48 -1.09
CA ALA A 148 -11.24 8.02 -1.19
C ALA A 148 -9.85 7.42 -1.26
N GLN A 149 -9.68 6.24 -0.70
CA GLN A 149 -8.46 5.46 -0.79
C GLN A 149 -8.84 3.99 -1.04
N ILE A 150 -8.07 3.35 -1.90
CA ILE A 150 -8.04 1.90 -2.12
C ILE A 150 -6.59 1.44 -2.07
N ASP A 151 -6.40 0.27 -1.47
CA ASP A 151 -5.09 -0.29 -1.20
C ASP A 151 -4.34 -0.60 -2.51
N MET A 152 -5.02 -1.23 -3.48
CA MET A 152 -4.45 -1.53 -4.79
C MET A 152 -5.49 -1.57 -5.91
N LEU A 153 -5.15 -0.97 -7.06
CA LEU A 153 -5.81 -1.23 -8.33
C LEU A 153 -4.92 -2.12 -9.18
N ILE A 154 -5.53 -3.08 -9.87
CA ILE A 154 -4.92 -3.82 -10.98
C ILE A 154 -5.67 -3.40 -12.23
N ILE A 155 -5.08 -2.51 -13.03
CA ILE A 155 -5.69 -1.97 -14.24
C ILE A 155 -5.22 -2.82 -15.39
N ARG A 156 -6.15 -3.54 -16.01
CA ARG A 156 -5.87 -4.54 -17.02
C ARG A 156 -6.18 -4.03 -18.42
N ASP A 157 -5.45 -4.53 -19.40
CA ASP A 157 -5.62 -4.16 -20.81
C ASP A 157 -6.90 -4.74 -21.44
N ASP A 158 -7.59 -5.66 -20.77
CA ASP A 158 -8.87 -6.23 -21.19
C ASP A 158 -10.10 -5.45 -20.70
N ARG A 159 -9.92 -4.17 -20.34
CA ARG A 159 -10.96 -3.23 -19.87
C ARG A 159 -11.61 -3.63 -18.55
N VAL A 160 -10.90 -4.40 -17.72
CA VAL A 160 -11.28 -4.68 -16.33
C VAL A 160 -10.32 -3.97 -15.38
N VAL A 161 -10.85 -3.47 -14.27
CA VAL A 161 -10.07 -2.97 -13.14
C VAL A 161 -10.43 -3.80 -11.92
N ASN A 162 -9.47 -4.52 -11.37
CA ASN A 162 -9.66 -5.12 -10.05
C ASN A 162 -9.36 -4.05 -9.00
N LEU A 163 -10.39 -3.64 -8.27
CA LEU A 163 -10.29 -2.77 -7.11
C LEU A 163 -10.08 -3.68 -5.89
N CYS A 164 -8.86 -3.72 -5.36
CA CYS A 164 -8.46 -4.64 -4.30
C CYS A 164 -8.50 -3.94 -2.94
N GLU A 165 -9.30 -4.46 -2.02
CA GLU A 165 -9.33 -4.05 -0.62
C GLU A 165 -8.66 -5.12 0.23
N MET A 166 -7.68 -4.73 1.04
CA MET A 166 -6.90 -5.62 1.89
C MET A 166 -7.46 -5.64 3.30
N LYS A 167 -7.67 -6.83 3.89
CA LYS A 167 -8.09 -7.00 5.29
C LYS A 167 -7.19 -8.00 6.00
N PHE A 168 -6.46 -7.52 7.01
CA PHE A 168 -5.66 -8.38 7.88
C PHE A 168 -6.41 -8.70 9.16
N LEU A 169 -6.90 -9.93 9.27
CA LEU A 169 -7.75 -10.38 10.38
C LEU A 169 -7.33 -11.77 10.89
N SER A 170 -7.69 -12.10 12.13
CA SER A 170 -7.52 -13.46 12.66
C SER A 170 -8.75 -14.35 12.44
N THR A 171 -9.78 -13.81 11.79
CA THR A 171 -11.04 -14.47 11.43
C THR A 171 -11.38 -14.12 9.99
N ASP A 172 -12.41 -14.76 9.44
CA ASP A 172 -13.01 -14.31 8.19
C ASP A 172 -13.46 -12.84 8.30
N TYR A 173 -13.34 -12.10 7.20
CA TYR A 173 -13.86 -10.75 7.10
C TYR A 173 -15.38 -10.80 7.01
N GLU A 174 -16.06 -10.06 7.88
CA GLU A 174 -17.52 -9.94 7.89
C GLU A 174 -17.89 -8.48 7.56
N PRO A 175 -18.22 -8.16 6.30
CA PRO A 175 -18.61 -6.81 5.93
C PRO A 175 -19.96 -6.46 6.55
N ASN A 176 -20.10 -5.22 7.01
CA ASN A 176 -21.38 -4.66 7.44
C ASN A 176 -21.93 -3.65 6.41
N ASN A 177 -23.06 -3.03 6.72
CA ASN A 177 -23.69 -2.03 5.87
C ASN A 177 -22.79 -0.82 5.58
N ASP A 178 -22.04 -0.35 6.57
CA ASP A 178 -21.17 0.83 6.41
C ASP A 178 -19.96 0.51 5.53
N ASP A 179 -19.41 -0.70 5.65
CA ASP A 179 -18.36 -1.21 4.77
C ASP A 179 -18.86 -1.25 3.32
N GLU A 180 -20.04 -1.83 3.09
CA GLU A 180 -20.63 -1.92 1.75
C GLU A 180 -20.87 -0.54 1.14
N LEU A 181 -21.44 0.39 1.92
CA LEU A 181 -21.72 1.76 1.48
C LEU A 181 -20.41 2.50 1.13
N ALA A 182 -19.38 2.35 1.96
CA ALA A 182 -18.06 2.92 1.70
C ALA A 182 -17.45 2.36 0.42
N LEU A 183 -17.50 1.04 0.22
CA LEU A 183 -16.96 0.37 -0.96
C LEU A 183 -17.71 0.78 -2.23
N ARG A 184 -19.05 0.89 -2.19
CA ARG A 184 -19.86 1.44 -3.29
C ARG A 184 -19.45 2.86 -3.65
N GLY A 185 -19.23 3.71 -2.64
CA GLY A 185 -18.74 5.07 -2.83
C GLY A 185 -17.37 5.13 -3.50
N ARG A 186 -16.46 4.21 -3.14
CA ARG A 186 -15.12 4.09 -3.76
C ARG A 186 -15.21 3.60 -5.20
N ILE A 187 -16.06 2.62 -5.50
CA ILE A 187 -16.32 2.15 -6.88
C ILE A 187 -16.85 3.30 -7.75
N ALA A 188 -17.84 4.07 -7.26
CA ALA A 188 -18.40 5.20 -7.99
C ALA A 188 -17.34 6.27 -8.29
N LYS A 189 -16.54 6.67 -7.29
CA LYS A 189 -15.45 7.63 -7.47
C LYS A 189 -14.35 7.12 -8.40
N LEU A 190 -14.04 5.82 -8.35
CA LEU A 190 -13.08 5.23 -9.27
C LEU A 190 -13.60 5.35 -10.69
N GLN A 191 -14.87 4.99 -10.93
CA GLN A 191 -15.52 5.09 -12.24
C GLN A 191 -15.45 6.51 -12.83
N GLU A 192 -15.62 7.54 -12.01
CA GLU A 192 -15.48 8.95 -12.42
C GLU A 192 -14.04 9.33 -12.79
N SER A 193 -13.05 8.66 -12.22
CA SER A 193 -11.62 8.94 -12.44
C SER A 193 -11.02 8.18 -13.63
N LEU A 194 -11.72 7.18 -14.18
CA LEU A 194 -11.26 6.41 -15.34
C LEU A 194 -11.44 7.23 -16.63
N SER A 195 -10.45 7.21 -17.51
CA SER A 195 -10.49 7.95 -18.79
C SER A 195 -11.47 7.37 -19.81
N PHE A 196 -11.86 6.10 -19.65
CA PHE A 196 -12.86 5.42 -20.46
C PHE A 196 -13.61 4.38 -19.64
N LYS A 197 -14.72 3.88 -20.17
CA LYS A 197 -15.55 2.89 -19.48
C LYS A 197 -14.82 1.54 -19.36
N GLN A 198 -14.48 1.17 -18.12
CA GLN A 198 -13.98 -0.15 -17.75
C GLN A 198 -14.96 -0.80 -16.76
N THR A 199 -14.90 -2.13 -16.66
CA THR A 199 -15.64 -2.90 -15.66
C THR A 199 -14.82 -2.96 -14.37
N ILE A 200 -15.39 -2.56 -13.25
CA ILE A 200 -14.72 -2.64 -11.94
C ILE A 200 -15.13 -3.94 -11.24
N HIS A 201 -14.15 -4.75 -10.86
CA HIS A 201 -14.33 -5.92 -10.00
C HIS A 201 -13.75 -5.62 -8.62
N LEU A 202 -14.62 -5.50 -7.62
CA LEU A 202 -14.20 -5.44 -6.22
C LEU A 202 -13.67 -6.81 -5.80
N THR A 203 -12.41 -6.81 -5.37
CA THR A 203 -11.65 -7.98 -4.94
C THR A 203 -11.28 -7.80 -3.47
N LEU A 204 -11.64 -8.75 -2.61
CA LEU A 204 -11.11 -8.82 -1.26
C LEU A 204 -9.78 -9.57 -1.30
N VAL A 205 -8.74 -9.02 -0.68
CA VAL A 205 -7.52 -9.75 -0.36
C VAL A 205 -7.44 -9.86 1.16
N THR A 206 -7.48 -11.06 1.71
CA THR A 206 -7.63 -11.25 3.17
C THR A 206 -6.80 -12.42 3.68
N THR A 207 -6.64 -12.54 4.99
CA THR A 207 -5.89 -13.61 5.62
C THR A 207 -6.57 -14.97 5.51
N LEU A 208 -7.84 -15.07 5.94
CA LEU A 208 -8.57 -16.34 6.03
C LEU A 208 -9.65 -16.46 4.96
N GLY A 209 -10.64 -15.57 4.97
CA GLY A 209 -11.76 -15.66 4.04
C GLY A 209 -12.78 -14.53 4.19
N LEU A 210 -13.90 -14.67 3.50
CA LEU A 210 -15.06 -13.79 3.56
C LEU A 210 -16.23 -14.53 4.21
N LYS A 211 -16.79 -13.99 5.28
CA LYS A 211 -18.00 -14.52 5.90
C LYS A 211 -19.21 -14.09 5.07
N HIS A 212 -19.94 -15.07 4.54
CA HIS A 212 -21.12 -14.82 3.72
C HIS A 212 -22.28 -14.27 4.55
N ASN A 213 -22.75 -13.08 4.18
CA ASN A 213 -23.89 -12.37 4.77
C ASN A 213 -24.56 -11.45 3.73
N ALA A 214 -25.54 -10.65 4.16
CA ALA A 214 -26.28 -9.73 3.28
C ALA A 214 -25.42 -8.71 2.52
N HIS A 215 -24.24 -8.37 3.03
CA HIS A 215 -23.34 -7.34 2.48
C HIS A 215 -22.17 -7.93 1.68
N SER A 216 -21.89 -9.22 1.87
CA SER A 216 -20.74 -9.93 1.26
C SER A 216 -20.78 -10.00 -0.27
N GLY A 217 -21.97 -9.92 -0.88
CA GLY A 217 -22.15 -10.03 -2.33
C GLY A 217 -21.54 -8.89 -3.16
N ILE A 218 -21.05 -7.83 -2.52
CA ILE A 218 -20.33 -6.75 -3.19
C ILE A 218 -18.95 -7.20 -3.72
N PHE A 219 -18.33 -8.22 -3.11
CA PHE A 219 -17.05 -8.76 -3.55
C PHE A 219 -17.25 -9.78 -4.67
N GLN A 220 -16.69 -9.52 -5.86
CA GLN A 220 -16.74 -10.47 -6.98
C GLN A 220 -15.68 -11.58 -6.87
N LYS A 221 -14.58 -11.28 -6.17
CA LYS A 221 -13.46 -12.20 -5.96
C LYS A 221 -12.92 -12.05 -4.54
N VAL A 222 -12.43 -13.15 -4.01
CA VAL A 222 -11.72 -13.22 -2.73
C VAL A 222 -10.40 -13.93 -3.02
N VAL A 223 -9.30 -13.33 -2.58
CA VAL A 223 -7.96 -13.92 -2.57
C VAL A 223 -7.54 -14.02 -1.11
N THR A 224 -7.11 -15.20 -0.70
CA THR A 224 -6.70 -15.52 0.66
C THR A 224 -5.18 -15.48 0.80
N MET A 225 -4.68 -15.41 2.03
CA MET A 225 -3.23 -15.32 2.26
C MET A 225 -2.50 -16.58 1.81
N SER A 226 -3.13 -17.77 1.85
CA SER A 226 -2.52 -18.99 1.32
C SER A 226 -2.17 -18.85 -0.16
N GLU A 227 -3.09 -18.27 -0.95
CA GLU A 227 -2.89 -18.06 -2.39
C GLU A 227 -1.77 -17.06 -2.70
N LEU A 228 -1.32 -16.26 -1.74
CA LEU A 228 -0.17 -15.36 -1.92
C LEU A 228 1.17 -16.11 -1.97
N PHE A 229 1.23 -17.35 -1.47
CA PHE A 229 2.46 -18.13 -1.31
C PHE A 229 2.47 -19.46 -2.09
N ASP A 230 1.52 -19.64 -3.03
CA ASP A 230 1.31 -20.86 -3.83
C ASP A 230 1.99 -20.86 -5.23
#